data_AF-A0A841MX18-F1
#
_entry.id   AF-A0A841MX18-F1
#
_cell.length_a   1.000
_cell.length_b   1.000
_cell.length_c   1.000
_cell.angle_alpha   90.00
_cell.angle_beta   90.00
_cell.angle_gamma   90.00
#
_symmetry.space_group_name_H-M   'P 1'
#
loop_
_entity.id
_entity.type
_entity.pdbx_description
1 polymer ?
#
loop_
_entity_poly.entity_id
_entity_poly.type
_entity_poly.pdbx_seq_one_letter_code
_entity_poly.pdbx_strand_id
1 'polypeptide(L)'
;MKRILNPVFLLIMCITLISCSTNYYTVLLSEDLKMYKSQDSTDVITVIPKDTPIYLSSKSSKKNYKKIKWNDYSGWAFNPSYTSYSNYTPIKTSSSYSTSNYNSSYRSGGSVHVKGYTRKDGTYVKPHTRSSPSRRR
;
A
#
# COMPACT_ATOMS: atom_id res chain seq x y z
N MET A 1 -20.01 -8.69 53.18
CA MET A 1 -18.56 -8.48 52.89
C MET A 1 -18.44 -7.78 51.54
N LYS A 2 -18.08 -6.48 51.52
CA LYS A 2 -17.97 -5.70 50.28
C LYS A 2 -16.57 -5.93 49.70
N ARG A 3 -16.46 -6.67 48.60
CA ARG A 3 -15.19 -6.87 47.88
C ARG A 3 -14.86 -5.57 47.15
N ILE A 4 -13.83 -4.86 47.61
CA ILE A 4 -13.35 -3.64 46.95
C ILE A 4 -12.65 -4.08 45.67
N LEU A 5 -13.29 -3.86 44.52
CA LEU A 5 -12.63 -4.06 43.23
C LEU A 5 -11.53 -3.01 43.10
N ASN A 6 -10.28 -3.46 42.96
CA ASN A 6 -9.13 -2.58 42.82
C ASN A 6 -9.28 -1.75 41.53
N PRO A 7 -9.35 -0.40 41.59
CA PRO A 7 -9.54 0.43 40.40
C PRO A 7 -8.40 0.25 39.38
N VAL A 8 -7.20 -0.15 39.84
CA VAL A 8 -6.07 -0.47 38.96
C VAL A 8 -6.35 -1.71 38.11
N PHE A 9 -7.05 -2.71 38.65
CA PHE A 9 -7.44 -3.91 37.91
C PHE A 9 -8.47 -3.60 36.81
N LEU A 10 -9.41 -2.71 37.10
CA LEU A 10 -10.42 -2.24 36.14
C LEU A 10 -9.75 -1.43 35.01
N LEU A 11 -8.77 -0.58 35.34
CA LEU A 11 -7.97 0.18 34.38
C LEU A 11 -7.17 -0.74 33.43
N ILE A 12 -6.51 -1.78 33.96
CA ILE A 12 -5.71 -2.74 33.16
C ILE A 12 -6.62 -3.52 32.20
N MET A 13 -7.81 -3.95 32.63
CA MET A 13 -8.81 -4.57 31.75
C MET A 13 -9.23 -3.64 30.61
N CYS A 14 -9.51 -2.37 30.89
CA CYS A 14 -9.88 -1.39 29.86
C CYS A 14 -8.78 -1.17 28.82
N ILE A 15 -7.50 -1.10 29.22
CA ILE A 15 -6.37 -0.89 28.30
C ILE A 15 -6.20 -2.07 27.32
N THR A 16 -6.46 -3.30 27.77
CA THR A 16 -6.34 -4.49 26.90
C THR A 16 -7.46 -4.60 25.85
N LEU A 17 -8.62 -3.99 26.06
CA LEU A 17 -9.74 -4.02 25.11
C LEU A 17 -9.58 -3.04 23.93
N ILE A 18 -8.69 -2.05 24.04
CA ILE A 18 -8.53 -0.98 23.05
C ILE A 18 -7.58 -1.38 21.89
N SER A 19 -6.84 -2.48 22.02
CA SER A 19 -5.67 -2.77 21.16
C SER A 19 -5.95 -3.51 19.84
N CYS A 20 -7.20 -3.62 19.36
CA CYS A 20 -7.53 -4.42 18.18
C CYS A 20 -7.97 -3.60 16.94
N SER A 21 -7.41 -2.40 16.72
CA SER A 21 -7.68 -1.64 15.48
C SER A 21 -6.83 -2.17 14.31
N THR A 22 -7.49 -2.49 13.19
CA THR A 22 -6.80 -2.73 11.91
C THR A 22 -6.85 -1.43 11.11
N ASN A 23 -5.69 -0.85 10.84
CA ASN A 23 -5.60 0.36 10.04
C ASN A 23 -5.78 0.00 8.55
N TYR A 24 -6.56 0.81 7.83
CA TYR A 24 -6.81 0.64 6.39
C TYR A 24 -6.34 1.88 5.63
N TYR A 25 -5.93 1.70 4.38
CA TYR A 25 -5.60 2.76 3.46
C TYR A 25 -6.20 2.49 2.09
N THR A 26 -6.42 3.54 1.30
CA THR A 26 -7.02 3.44 -0.02
C THR A 26 -5.96 3.10 -1.08
N VAL A 27 -6.29 2.16 -1.96
CA VAL A 27 -5.46 1.74 -3.10
C VAL A 27 -6.33 1.55 -4.33
N LEU A 28 -5.74 1.67 -5.52
CA LEU A 28 -6.41 1.43 -6.79
C LEU A 28 -5.97 0.07 -7.34
N LEU A 29 -6.91 -0.82 -7.65
CA LEU A 29 -6.60 -2.14 -8.20
C LEU A 29 -6.02 -2.06 -9.60
N SER A 30 -4.95 -2.81 -9.86
CA SER A 30 -4.32 -2.89 -11.19
C SER A 30 -4.93 -4.01 -12.05
N GLU A 31 -5.63 -4.95 -11.44
CA GLU A 31 -6.23 -6.13 -12.08
C GLU A 31 -7.53 -6.53 -11.36
N ASP A 32 -8.31 -7.42 -11.97
CA ASP A 32 -9.51 -7.98 -11.35
C ASP A 32 -9.13 -8.81 -10.12
N LEU A 33 -9.77 -8.55 -8.99
CA LEU A 33 -9.42 -9.13 -7.71
C LEU A 33 -10.54 -10.02 -7.17
N LYS A 34 -10.20 -11.29 -6.89
CA LYS A 34 -11.09 -12.22 -6.19
C LYS A 34 -11.02 -11.98 -4.69
N MET A 35 -12.18 -11.85 -4.05
CA MET A 35 -12.30 -11.71 -2.61
C MET A 35 -12.86 -12.99 -1.99
N TYR A 36 -12.16 -13.49 -0.97
CA TYR A 36 -12.44 -14.76 -0.29
C TYR A 36 -12.99 -14.54 1.11
N LYS A 37 -13.79 -15.51 1.58
CA LYS A 37 -14.34 -15.51 2.96
C LYS A 37 -13.27 -15.72 4.03
N SER A 38 -12.22 -16.49 3.73
CA SER A 38 -11.13 -16.81 4.64
C SER A 38 -9.79 -16.95 3.89
N GLN A 39 -8.67 -16.97 4.62
CA GLN A 39 -7.32 -17.12 4.07
C GLN A 39 -7.04 -18.53 3.50
N ASP A 40 -7.78 -19.54 3.96
CA ASP A 40 -7.57 -20.93 3.55
C ASP A 40 -8.76 -21.49 2.76
N SER A 41 -9.77 -20.67 2.47
CA SER A 41 -10.97 -21.10 1.73
C SER A 41 -10.90 -20.66 0.27
N THR A 42 -11.41 -21.52 -0.63
CA THR A 42 -11.65 -21.21 -2.05
C THR A 42 -12.95 -20.47 -2.28
N ASP A 43 -13.75 -20.22 -1.23
CA ASP A 43 -15.05 -19.57 -1.33
C ASP A 43 -14.89 -18.09 -1.70
N VAL A 44 -15.19 -17.78 -2.95
CA VAL A 44 -15.20 -16.41 -3.49
C VAL A 44 -16.51 -15.75 -3.12
N ILE A 45 -16.44 -14.63 -2.40
CA ILE A 45 -17.59 -13.77 -2.08
C ILE A 45 -17.96 -12.94 -3.30
N THR A 46 -16.96 -12.30 -3.93
CA THR A 46 -17.16 -11.43 -5.09
C THR A 46 -15.87 -11.24 -5.88
N VAL A 47 -16.01 -10.71 -7.10
CA VAL A 47 -14.90 -10.28 -7.95
C VAL A 47 -14.98 -8.77 -8.11
N ILE A 48 -13.92 -8.08 -7.72
CA ILE A 48 -13.81 -6.63 -7.79
C ILE A 48 -13.07 -6.30 -9.09
N PRO A 49 -13.63 -5.48 -9.99
CA PRO A 49 -12.99 -5.18 -11.26
C PRO A 49 -11.73 -4.34 -11.05
N LYS A 50 -10.81 -4.40 -12.01
CA LYS A 50 -9.66 -3.50 -12.11
C LYS A 50 -10.08 -2.02 -12.05
N ASP A 51 -9.13 -1.15 -11.75
CA ASP A 51 -9.34 0.30 -11.66
C ASP A 51 -10.38 0.71 -10.58
N THR A 52 -10.63 -0.19 -9.61
CA THR A 52 -11.55 0.06 -8.50
C THR A 52 -10.79 0.48 -7.25
N PRO A 53 -11.17 1.59 -6.58
CA PRO A 53 -10.58 1.96 -5.30
C PRO A 53 -11.12 1.06 -4.19
N ILE A 54 -10.20 0.50 -3.40
CA ILE A 54 -10.54 -0.36 -2.25
C ILE A 54 -9.76 0.05 -1.00
N TYR A 55 -10.22 -0.39 0.16
CA TYR A 55 -9.50 -0.24 1.42
C TYR A 55 -8.68 -1.49 1.72
N LEU A 56 -7.37 -1.33 1.83
CA LEU A 56 -6.42 -2.39 2.11
C LEU A 56 -5.90 -2.27 3.55
N SER A 57 -5.89 -3.38 4.29
CA SER A 57 -5.34 -3.42 5.65
C SER A 57 -3.81 -3.26 5.64
N SER A 58 -3.28 -2.37 6.49
CA SER A 58 -1.83 -2.23 6.71
C SER A 58 -1.22 -3.41 7.47
N LYS A 59 -2.04 -4.15 8.21
CA LYS A 59 -1.60 -5.32 8.96
C LYS A 59 -1.07 -6.40 8.02
N SER A 60 0.17 -6.82 8.25
CA SER A 60 0.74 -7.99 7.57
C SER A 60 -0.05 -9.24 7.97
N SER A 61 -0.34 -10.09 6.99
CA SER A 61 -1.05 -11.36 7.21
C SER A 61 -0.23 -12.51 6.62
N LYS A 62 -0.54 -13.74 7.05
CA LYS A 62 0.18 -14.93 6.61
C LYS A 62 -0.10 -15.21 5.12
N LYS A 63 0.83 -15.92 4.46
CA LYS A 63 0.65 -16.53 3.12
C LYS A 63 0.20 -15.56 2.01
N ASN A 64 0.72 -14.33 1.99
CA ASN A 64 0.39 -13.30 0.97
C ASN A 64 -1.09 -12.87 0.91
N TYR A 65 -1.90 -13.25 1.90
CA TYR A 65 -3.25 -12.73 2.00
C TYR A 65 -3.23 -11.32 2.57
N LYS A 66 -4.20 -10.50 2.16
CA LYS A 66 -4.46 -9.18 2.73
C LYS A 66 -5.95 -9.04 2.99
N LYS A 67 -6.29 -8.42 4.13
CA LYS A 67 -7.68 -8.07 4.41
C LYS A 67 -8.05 -6.83 3.62
N ILE A 68 -9.18 -6.90 2.91
CA ILE A 68 -9.69 -5.82 2.07
C ILE A 68 -11.13 -5.49 2.43
N LYS A 69 -11.55 -4.25 2.13
CA LYS A 69 -12.95 -3.82 2.17
C LYS A 69 -13.28 -3.07 0.90
N TRP A 70 -14.47 -3.34 0.37
CA TRP A 70 -15.00 -2.68 -0.82
C TRP A 70 -16.52 -2.65 -0.71
N ASN A 71 -17.11 -1.46 -0.73
CA ASN A 71 -18.52 -1.22 -0.41
C ASN A 71 -18.91 -1.91 0.91
N ASP A 72 -20.00 -2.68 0.91
CA ASP A 72 -20.48 -3.45 2.06
C ASP A 72 -19.76 -4.79 2.25
N TYR A 73 -18.81 -5.10 1.36
CA TYR A 73 -18.07 -6.35 1.41
C TYR A 73 -16.74 -6.22 2.17
N SER A 74 -16.41 -7.26 2.93
CA SER A 74 -15.10 -7.43 3.54
C SER A 74 -14.64 -8.87 3.46
N GLY A 75 -13.34 -9.06 3.25
CA GLY A 75 -12.79 -10.39 3.05
C GLY A 75 -11.28 -10.39 2.87
N TRP A 76 -10.79 -11.47 2.30
CA TRP A 76 -9.37 -11.71 2.07
C TRP A 76 -9.07 -11.71 0.58
N ALA A 77 -7.96 -11.09 0.21
CA ALA A 77 -7.43 -11.09 -1.14
C ALA A 77 -6.07 -11.80 -1.14
N PHE A 78 -5.89 -12.74 -2.05
CA PHE A 78 -4.59 -13.39 -2.25
C PHE A 78 -3.73 -12.53 -3.19
N ASN A 79 -2.58 -12.06 -2.70
CA ASN A 79 -1.61 -11.28 -3.47
C ASN A 79 -2.23 -10.16 -4.35
N PRO A 80 -3.01 -9.23 -3.78
CA PRO A 80 -3.66 -8.19 -4.58
C PRO A 80 -2.62 -7.30 -5.27
N SER A 81 -2.75 -7.10 -6.58
CA SER A 81 -1.98 -6.12 -7.35
C SER A 81 -2.69 -4.77 -7.35
N TYR A 82 -2.00 -3.73 -6.88
CA TYR A 82 -2.57 -2.40 -6.74
C TYR A 82 -1.50 -1.32 -6.88
N THR A 83 -1.95 -0.12 -7.21
CA THR A 83 -1.15 1.10 -7.11
C THR A 83 -1.54 1.87 -5.86
N SER A 84 -0.54 2.32 -5.11
CA SER A 84 -0.77 3.23 -3.99
C SER A 84 -1.18 4.60 -4.53
N TYR A 85 -2.14 5.24 -3.87
CA TYR A 85 -2.63 6.57 -4.28
C TYR A 85 -1.51 7.63 -4.34
N SER A 86 -0.40 7.43 -3.64
CA SER A 86 0.79 8.30 -3.75
C SER A 86 1.43 8.31 -5.15
N ASN A 87 1.18 7.30 -5.98
CA ASN A 87 1.64 7.18 -7.36
C ASN A 87 0.53 7.47 -8.38
N TYR A 88 -0.69 7.78 -7.91
CA TYR A 88 -1.77 8.26 -8.76
C TYR A 88 -1.56 9.74 -9.03
N THR A 89 -1.17 10.09 -10.26
CA THR A 89 -1.27 11.47 -10.74
C THR A 89 -2.68 11.67 -11.31
N PRO A 90 -3.61 12.31 -10.59
CA PRO A 90 -4.83 12.79 -11.22
C PRO A 90 -4.44 13.74 -12.37
N ILE A 91 -5.12 13.60 -13.51
CA ILE A 91 -5.00 14.54 -14.63
C ILE A 91 -5.34 15.94 -14.07
N LYS A 92 -4.40 16.86 -14.30
CA LYS A 92 -4.21 18.14 -13.60
C LYS A 92 -5.43 19.07 -13.60
N THR A 93 -5.77 19.58 -12.43
CA THR A 93 -6.03 21.01 -12.25
C THR A 93 -5.00 21.56 -11.27
N SER A 94 -4.34 22.64 -11.70
CA SER A 94 -3.14 23.21 -11.13
C SER A 94 -3.38 23.87 -9.77
N SER A 95 -2.72 23.39 -8.72
CA SER A 95 -2.37 24.26 -7.59
C SER A 95 -1.13 23.72 -6.89
N SER A 96 -0.09 24.54 -6.94
CA SER A 96 1.21 24.31 -6.32
C SER A 96 1.08 24.40 -4.80
N TYR A 97 1.34 23.29 -4.11
CA TYR A 97 1.67 23.31 -2.69
C TYR A 97 2.89 22.42 -2.49
N SER A 98 4.01 23.08 -2.22
CA SER A 98 5.24 22.45 -1.79
C SER A 98 5.01 21.88 -0.39
N THR A 99 5.07 20.56 -0.23
CA THR A 99 5.12 19.94 1.10
C THR A 99 6.34 19.02 1.15
N SER A 100 7.30 19.41 1.98
CA SER A 100 8.49 18.64 2.29
C SER A 100 8.08 17.37 3.02
N ASN A 101 8.41 16.21 2.44
CA ASN A 101 8.20 14.92 3.09
C ASN A 101 9.52 14.33 3.57
N TYR A 102 9.50 14.01 4.87
CA TYR A 102 10.60 13.46 5.66
C TYR A 102 10.92 12.04 5.19
N ASN A 103 12.20 11.79 4.97
CA ASN A 103 12.74 10.66 4.22
C ASN A 103 13.08 9.49 5.17
N SER A 104 12.37 8.35 5.09
CA SER A 104 12.85 7.10 5.70
C SER A 104 13.64 6.32 4.64
N SER A 105 14.93 6.21 4.90
CA SER A 105 15.94 5.79 3.94
C SER A 105 16.16 4.28 3.98
N TYR A 106 15.59 3.57 2.99
CA TYR A 106 16.05 2.24 2.59
C TYR A 106 16.58 2.35 1.15
N ARG A 107 17.89 2.25 1.00
CA ARG A 107 18.64 2.48 -0.24
C ARG A 107 18.34 1.38 -1.27
N SER A 108 17.33 1.59 -2.10
CA SER A 108 17.21 0.95 -3.41
C SER A 108 17.58 2.00 -4.45
N GLY A 109 18.59 1.73 -5.28
CA GLY A 109 19.01 2.65 -6.33
C GLY A 109 17.85 2.91 -7.29
N GLY A 110 17.36 4.16 -7.34
CA GLY A 110 16.24 4.55 -8.19
C GLY A 110 16.56 4.48 -9.69
N SER A 111 15.60 4.80 -10.55
CA SER A 111 15.82 4.89 -12.00
C SER A 111 16.24 6.31 -12.41
N VAL A 112 17.05 6.43 -13.47
CA VAL A 112 17.52 7.69 -14.06
C VAL A 112 17.00 7.78 -15.50
N HIS A 113 16.30 8.86 -15.79
CA HIS A 113 15.89 9.19 -17.15
C HIS A 113 17.02 9.92 -17.89
N VAL A 114 17.37 9.42 -19.07
CA VAL A 114 18.46 9.92 -19.91
C VAL A 114 17.84 10.54 -21.15
N LYS A 115 18.12 11.83 -21.38
CA LYS A 115 17.71 12.52 -22.62
C LYS A 115 18.48 11.97 -23.81
N GLY A 116 17.87 12.03 -24.98
CA GLY A 116 18.56 11.70 -26.22
C GLY A 116 19.65 12.72 -26.53
N TYR A 117 20.75 12.28 -27.14
CA TYR A 117 21.88 13.13 -27.52
C TYR A 117 22.65 12.53 -28.69
N THR A 118 23.39 13.37 -29.40
CA THR A 118 24.29 12.94 -30.48
C THR A 118 25.69 12.77 -29.92
N ARG A 119 26.32 11.60 -30.16
CA ARG A 119 27.72 11.35 -29.78
C ARG A 119 28.67 12.14 -30.70
N LYS A 120 29.92 12.30 -30.28
CA LYS A 120 30.98 12.97 -31.07
C LYS A 120 31.27 12.32 -32.43
N ASP A 121 30.88 11.06 -32.60
CA ASP A 121 30.99 10.29 -33.85
C ASP A 121 29.77 10.47 -34.78
N GLY A 122 28.79 11.32 -34.40
CA GLY A 122 27.56 11.56 -35.17
C GLY A 122 26.41 10.60 -34.85
N THR A 123 26.62 9.55 -34.05
CA THR A 123 25.56 8.58 -33.73
C THR A 123 24.54 9.18 -32.77
N TYR A 124 23.26 9.18 -33.16
CA TYR A 124 22.17 9.60 -32.30
C TYR A 124 21.81 8.52 -31.26
N VAL A 125 21.70 8.94 -29.99
CA VAL A 125 21.25 8.11 -28.87
C VAL A 125 19.83 8.50 -28.51
N LYS A 126 18.90 7.56 -28.61
CA LYS A 126 17.51 7.77 -28.22
C LYS A 126 17.37 7.92 -26.69
N PRO A 127 16.44 8.77 -26.20
CA PRO A 127 16.13 8.87 -24.78
C PRO A 127 15.73 7.50 -24.22
N HIS A 128 16.18 7.19 -23.01
CA HIS A 128 15.85 5.93 -22.33
C HIS A 128 15.95 6.09 -20.82
N THR A 129 15.35 5.15 -20.09
CA THR A 129 15.46 5.06 -18.63
C THR A 129 16.45 3.95 -18.27
N ARG A 130 17.35 4.20 -17.32
CA ARG A 130 18.33 3.22 -16.81
C ARG A 130 18.33 3.17 -15.28
N SER A 131 18.92 2.14 -14.69
CA SER A 131 19.12 2.08 -13.25
C SER A 131 20.14 3.12 -12.78
N SER A 132 19.92 3.70 -11.59
CA SER A 132 20.88 4.62 -10.98
C SER A 132 22.17 3.89 -10.64
N PRO A 133 23.32 4.57 -10.77
CA PRO A 133 24.59 4.01 -10.31
C PRO A 133 24.51 3.65 -8.83
N SER A 134 24.69 2.37 -8.52
CA SER A 134 24.72 1.91 -7.13
C SER A 134 26.07 2.25 -6.50
N ARG A 135 26.03 2.88 -5.33
CA ARG A 135 27.24 3.16 -4.54
C ARG A 135 27.66 1.87 -3.84
N ARG A 136 28.62 1.13 -4.41
CA ARG A 136 29.30 0.06 -3.67
C ARG A 136 30.00 0.69 -2.46
N ARG A 137 29.74 0.15 -1.27
CA ARG A 137 30.51 0.44 -0.05
C ARG A 137 31.73 -0.45 -0.03
#